data_AF-A0A955IQM4-F1
#
_entry.id   AF-A0A955IQM4-F1
#
_cell.length_a   1.000
_cell.length_b   1.000
_cell.length_c   1.000
_cell.angle_alpha   90.00
_cell.angle_beta   90.00
_cell.angle_gamma   90.00
#
_symmetry.space_group_name_H-M   'P 1'
#
loop_
_entity.id
_entity.type
_entity.pdbx_description
1 polymer ?
#
loop_
_entity_poly.entity_id
_entity_poly.type
_entity_poly.pdbx_seq_one_letter_code
_entity_poly.pdbx_strand_id
1 'polypeptide(L)'
;INPETGDDLALAPRTTVLTAGAGNDALRQMLGLERSLGQRRPLHMVMVRGDLPVLNGHCVDGNRTRVTITSTVDHANRTVWQIGGQIAEVGVELDEPDLIQRARRELTDVIPGLDLTNSEWSTYRVDRAEARAHGARPDDAFAQRDGDTITAWPTKLALAPTLVEQIMTMLDPPSRNAIAYDAGRTWPRPTVAIPPWETSTPWFPVD
;
A
#
# COMPACT_ATOMS: atom_id res chain seq x y z
N ILE A 1 -23.40 -9.56 4.28
CA ILE A 1 -24.09 -8.26 4.14
C ILE A 1 -23.84 -7.66 2.75
N ASN A 2 -24.85 -7.75 1.90
CA ASN A 2 -25.00 -6.95 0.70
C ASN A 2 -25.18 -5.48 1.13
N PRO A 3 -24.34 -4.54 0.67
CA PRO A 3 -24.43 -3.13 1.08
C PRO A 3 -25.72 -2.42 0.64
N GLU A 4 -26.43 -2.96 -0.36
CA GLU A 4 -27.66 -2.37 -0.91
C GLU A 4 -28.92 -2.95 -0.24
N THR A 5 -28.92 -4.26 0.04
CA THR A 5 -30.12 -4.96 0.56
C THR A 5 -30.02 -5.37 2.04
N GLY A 6 -28.82 -5.40 2.60
CA GLY A 6 -28.55 -5.94 3.94
C GLY A 6 -28.47 -7.47 4.00
N ASP A 7 -28.70 -8.18 2.88
CA ASP A 7 -28.75 -9.64 2.86
C ASP A 7 -27.41 -10.29 3.19
N ASP A 8 -27.45 -11.45 3.84
CA ASP A 8 -26.26 -12.23 4.13
C ASP A 8 -25.94 -13.28 3.06
N LEU A 9 -24.64 -13.49 2.88
CA LEU A 9 -24.09 -14.53 2.04
C LEU A 9 -23.22 -15.44 2.91
N ALA A 10 -23.66 -16.68 3.07
CA ALA A 10 -22.87 -17.70 3.76
C ALA A 10 -21.97 -18.43 2.74
N LEU A 11 -20.67 -18.45 3.02
CA LEU A 11 -19.67 -19.20 2.27
C LEU A 11 -19.03 -20.23 3.19
N ALA A 12 -18.91 -21.47 2.72
CA ALA A 12 -18.24 -22.57 3.43
C ALA A 12 -17.05 -23.08 2.61
N PRO A 13 -15.95 -22.30 2.51
CA PRO A 13 -14.76 -22.72 1.78
C PRO A 13 -14.04 -23.85 2.54
N ARG A 14 -13.23 -24.64 1.80
CA ARG A 14 -12.31 -25.60 2.42
C ARG A 14 -11.07 -24.94 3.00
N THR A 15 -10.68 -23.80 2.44
CA THR A 15 -9.53 -23.03 2.89
C THR A 15 -9.84 -21.55 2.73
N THR A 16 -9.55 -20.76 3.75
CA THR A 16 -9.71 -19.30 3.75
C THR A 16 -8.33 -18.66 3.65
N VAL A 17 -8.12 -17.79 2.66
CA VAL A 17 -6.85 -17.08 2.47
C VAL A 17 -7.04 -15.60 2.81
N LEU A 18 -6.35 -15.13 3.85
CA LEU A 18 -6.38 -13.76 4.34
C LEU A 18 -5.22 -12.95 3.73
N THR A 19 -5.54 -12.15 2.72
CA THR A 19 -4.64 -11.18 2.07
C THR A 19 -5.18 -9.75 2.21
N ALA A 20 -5.75 -9.42 3.36
CA ALA A 20 -6.44 -8.16 3.65
C ALA A 20 -5.53 -7.05 4.18
N GLY A 21 -4.21 -7.16 4.02
CA GLY A 21 -3.23 -6.17 4.49
C GLY A 21 -3.38 -5.90 5.99
N ALA A 22 -3.65 -4.65 6.36
CA ALA A 22 -3.85 -4.23 7.75
C ALA A 22 -5.11 -4.84 8.42
N GLY A 23 -6.03 -5.38 7.62
CA GLY A 23 -7.26 -6.04 8.07
C GLY A 23 -7.06 -7.48 8.52
N ASN A 24 -5.92 -8.11 8.19
CA ASN A 24 -5.64 -9.49 8.57
C ASN A 24 -5.74 -9.72 10.09
N ASP A 25 -5.27 -8.77 10.91
CA ASP A 25 -5.33 -8.91 12.37
C ASP A 25 -6.77 -9.02 12.90
N ALA A 26 -7.68 -8.23 12.35
CA ALA A 26 -9.10 -8.26 12.74
C ALA A 26 -9.77 -9.56 12.28
N LEU A 27 -9.49 -10.00 11.05
CA LEU A 27 -10.03 -11.24 10.50
C LEU A 27 -9.52 -12.46 11.27
N ARG A 28 -8.23 -12.49 11.64
CA ARG A 28 -7.66 -13.53 12.49
C ARG A 28 -8.35 -13.59 13.85
N GLN A 29 -8.58 -12.44 14.49
CA GLN A 29 -9.32 -12.39 15.75
C GLN A 29 -10.72 -12.97 15.62
N MET A 30 -11.45 -12.66 14.54
CA MET A 30 -12.79 -13.21 14.28
C MET A 30 -12.77 -14.73 14.11
N LEU A 31 -11.66 -15.30 13.64
CA LEU A 31 -11.46 -16.73 13.48
C LEU A 31 -10.87 -17.41 14.74
N GLY A 32 -10.71 -16.68 15.85
CA GLY A 32 -10.11 -17.21 17.08
C GLY A 32 -8.59 -17.41 16.99
N LEU A 33 -7.92 -16.81 16.00
CA LEU A 33 -6.49 -16.89 15.79
C LEU A 33 -5.75 -15.71 16.43
N GLU A 34 -4.46 -15.91 16.73
CA GLU A 34 -3.61 -14.88 17.33
C GLU A 34 -3.38 -13.69 16.37
N ARG A 35 -3.52 -12.47 16.89
CA ARG A 35 -3.35 -11.22 16.11
C ARG A 35 -1.89 -10.84 15.83
N SER A 36 -0.93 -11.48 16.48
CA SER A 36 0.45 -10.98 16.58
C SER A 36 1.31 -11.24 15.34
N LEU A 37 0.76 -11.84 14.28
CA LEU A 37 1.51 -12.12 13.05
C LEU A 37 1.87 -10.86 12.25
N GLY A 38 1.09 -9.79 12.39
CA GLY A 38 1.30 -8.54 11.67
C GLY A 38 2.09 -7.49 12.46
N GLN A 39 2.64 -6.54 11.71
CA GLN A 39 3.09 -5.24 12.19
C GLN A 39 2.71 -4.14 11.20
N ARG A 40 2.59 -2.90 11.70
CA ARG A 40 2.36 -1.71 10.88
C ARG A 40 3.58 -0.80 10.93
N ARG A 41 4.02 -0.33 9.77
CA ARG A 41 5.14 0.60 9.64
C ARG A 41 4.67 1.84 8.86
N PRO A 42 4.30 2.93 9.56
CA PRO A 42 3.73 4.11 8.92
C PRO A 42 4.72 4.77 7.95
N LEU A 43 4.14 5.53 7.03
CA LEU A 43 4.80 6.46 6.12
C LEU A 43 3.98 7.74 6.07
N HIS A 44 4.67 8.87 5.96
CA HIS A 44 4.08 10.16 5.61
C HIS A 44 4.67 10.59 4.26
N MET A 45 3.96 10.25 3.19
CA MET A 45 4.42 10.43 1.81
C MET A 45 4.20 11.88 1.36
N VAL A 46 5.05 12.36 0.45
CA VAL A 46 4.91 13.70 -0.15
C VAL A 46 4.48 13.55 -1.61
N MET A 47 3.65 14.47 -2.06
CA MET A 47 3.24 14.60 -3.46
C MET A 47 3.55 16.00 -3.96
N VAL A 48 4.05 16.07 -5.19
CA VAL A 48 4.30 17.33 -5.92
C VAL A 48 3.59 17.26 -7.24
N ARG A 49 2.85 18.29 -7.60
CA ARG A 49 2.07 18.36 -8.83
C ARG A 49 2.40 19.63 -9.60
N GLY A 50 2.52 19.53 -10.92
CA GLY A 50 2.78 20.67 -11.78
C GLY A 50 3.31 20.27 -13.16
N ASP A 51 3.97 21.21 -13.82
CA ASP A 51 4.75 20.96 -15.04
C ASP A 51 6.12 20.36 -14.67
N LEU A 52 6.08 19.08 -14.26
CA LEU A 52 7.26 18.35 -13.79
C LEU A 52 7.73 17.37 -14.86
N PRO A 53 9.06 17.15 -15.01
CA PRO A 53 9.55 16.11 -15.89
C PRO A 53 9.19 14.72 -15.34
N VAL A 54 9.03 13.75 -16.23
CA VAL A 54 8.86 12.35 -15.83
C VAL A 54 10.16 11.84 -15.23
N LEU A 55 10.11 11.46 -13.95
CA LEU A 55 11.22 10.93 -13.18
C LEU A 55 10.76 9.69 -12.38
N ASN A 56 11.50 8.60 -12.56
CA ASN A 56 11.36 7.38 -11.76
C ASN A 56 12.76 6.97 -11.29
N GLY A 57 13.07 7.18 -10.01
CA GLY A 57 14.43 6.98 -9.53
C GLY A 57 14.59 7.07 -8.03
N HIS A 58 15.79 6.70 -7.59
CA HIS A 58 16.21 6.71 -6.21
C HIS A 58 17.46 7.57 -6.06
N CYS A 59 17.44 8.50 -5.12
CA CYS A 59 18.67 9.12 -4.61
C CYS A 59 19.16 8.29 -3.41
N VAL A 60 20.41 7.83 -3.46
CA VAL A 60 20.97 6.89 -2.49
C VAL A 60 22.24 7.46 -1.88
N ASP A 61 22.27 7.56 -0.55
CA ASP A 61 23.45 7.93 0.24
C ASP A 61 23.87 6.71 1.07
N GLY A 62 24.92 6.02 0.61
CA GLY A 62 25.38 4.76 1.22
C GLY A 62 24.32 3.67 1.11
N ASN A 63 23.78 3.23 2.27
CA ASN A 63 22.72 2.21 2.32
C ASN A 63 21.31 2.80 2.49
N ARG A 64 21.16 4.14 2.43
CA ARG A 64 19.87 4.81 2.64
C ARG A 64 19.38 5.42 1.33
N THR A 65 18.14 5.10 0.98
CA THR A 65 17.43 5.80 -0.10
C THR A 65 16.83 7.08 0.47
N ARG A 66 17.47 8.24 0.24
CA ARG A 66 17.01 9.55 0.74
C ARG A 66 15.62 9.88 0.24
N VAL A 67 15.49 9.85 -1.09
CA VAL A 67 14.23 10.04 -1.81
C VAL A 67 14.04 8.96 -2.87
N THR A 68 12.80 8.51 -3.01
CA THR A 68 12.33 7.72 -4.14
C THR A 68 11.26 8.54 -4.83
N ILE A 69 11.47 8.87 -6.10
CA ILE A 69 10.52 9.64 -6.89
C ILE A 69 9.89 8.70 -7.92
N THR A 70 8.57 8.72 -8.02
CA THR A 70 7.83 8.01 -9.06
C THR A 70 6.81 8.96 -9.67
N SER A 71 6.79 9.05 -10.99
CA SER A 71 5.91 9.97 -11.72
C SER A 71 4.64 9.28 -12.18
N THR A 72 3.53 10.00 -12.09
CA THR A 72 2.23 9.62 -12.66
C THR A 72 1.54 10.87 -13.23
N VAL A 73 0.33 10.71 -13.76
CA VAL A 73 -0.51 11.81 -14.24
C VAL A 73 -1.83 11.81 -13.47
N ASP A 74 -2.28 13.00 -13.08
CA ASP A 74 -3.60 13.18 -12.48
C ASP A 74 -4.71 13.23 -13.55
N HIS A 75 -5.97 13.29 -13.12
CA HIS A 75 -7.14 13.39 -14.02
C HIS A 75 -7.15 14.69 -14.85
N ALA A 76 -6.42 15.72 -14.41
CA ALA A 76 -6.24 16.98 -15.13
C ALA A 76 -5.01 16.97 -16.05
N ASN A 77 -4.37 15.80 -16.25
CA ASN A 77 -3.21 15.59 -17.10
C ASN A 77 -1.96 16.40 -16.68
N ARG A 78 -1.81 16.67 -15.37
CA ARG A 78 -0.60 17.24 -14.76
C ARG A 78 0.30 16.13 -14.24
N THR A 79 1.61 16.32 -14.33
CA THR A 79 2.55 15.39 -13.71
C THR A 79 2.43 15.46 -12.20
N VAL A 80 2.36 14.29 -11.56
CA VAL A 80 2.45 14.14 -10.11
C VAL A 80 3.65 13.28 -9.77
N TRP A 81 4.53 13.80 -8.93
CA TRP A 81 5.56 13.02 -8.27
C TRP A 81 5.04 12.52 -6.93
N GLN A 82 5.16 11.22 -6.70
CA GLN A 82 5.09 10.65 -5.36
C GLN A 82 6.50 10.47 -4.82
N ILE A 83 6.73 10.95 -3.61
CA ILE A 83 8.05 10.99 -2.99
C ILE A 83 8.02 10.17 -1.71
N GLY A 84 8.73 9.04 -1.77
CA GLY A 84 8.99 8.15 -0.64
C GLY A 84 10.47 8.09 -0.30
N GLY A 85 10.88 6.98 0.33
CA GLY A 85 12.25 6.82 0.85
C GLY A 85 12.35 7.27 2.30
N GLN A 86 13.56 7.62 2.74
CA GLN A 86 13.82 8.02 4.12
C GLN A 86 12.99 9.24 4.51
N ILE A 87 12.76 10.19 3.59
CA ILE A 87 11.93 11.36 3.85
C ILE A 87 10.53 11.00 4.37
N ALA A 88 9.90 9.96 3.80
CA ALA A 88 8.57 9.54 4.20
C ALA A 88 8.56 8.71 5.49
N GLU A 89 9.68 8.06 5.83
CA GLU A 89 9.83 7.34 7.10
C GLU A 89 9.99 8.31 8.27
N VAL A 90 10.87 9.30 8.14
CA VAL A 90 11.06 10.31 9.20
C VAL A 90 9.93 11.34 9.23
N GLY A 91 9.23 11.54 8.11
CA GLY A 91 8.09 12.44 8.00
C GLY A 91 6.88 12.03 8.85
N VAL A 92 6.84 10.79 9.36
CA VAL A 92 5.78 10.32 10.26
C VAL A 92 5.66 11.21 11.49
N GLU A 93 6.77 11.74 11.99
CA GLU A 93 6.85 12.63 13.16
C GLU A 93 6.59 14.12 12.84
N LEU A 94 6.40 14.46 11.56
CA LEU A 94 6.19 15.83 11.10
C LEU A 94 4.73 16.07 10.72
N ASP A 95 4.26 17.29 10.93
CA ASP A 95 3.03 17.75 10.30
C ASP A 95 3.25 17.98 8.79
N GLU A 96 2.15 18.24 8.08
CA GLU A 96 2.17 18.39 6.63
C GLU A 96 3.02 19.60 6.16
N PRO A 97 2.87 20.82 6.70
CA PRO A 97 3.72 21.95 6.34
C PRO A 97 5.22 21.71 6.56
N ASP A 98 5.60 21.15 7.71
CA ASP A 98 7.01 20.89 8.02
C ASP A 98 7.60 19.82 7.10
N LEU A 99 6.84 18.78 6.78
CA LEU A 99 7.26 17.75 5.84
C LEU A 99 7.42 18.31 4.42
N ILE A 100 6.48 19.15 3.95
CA ILE A 100 6.57 19.80 2.63
C ILE A 100 7.81 20.68 2.55
N GLN A 101 8.07 21.53 3.55
CA GLN A 101 9.27 22.38 3.59
C GLN A 101 10.56 21.56 3.63
N ARG A 102 10.55 20.41 4.32
CA ARG A 102 11.68 19.49 4.34
C ARG A 102 11.88 18.82 2.98
N ALA A 103 10.81 18.41 2.32
CA ALA A 103 10.85 17.81 0.99
C ALA A 103 11.37 18.74 -0.08
N ARG A 104 10.96 20.02 -0.05
CA ARG A 104 11.48 21.04 -0.96
C ARG A 104 13.00 21.17 -0.83
N ARG A 105 13.51 21.31 0.40
CA ARG A 105 14.96 21.37 0.68
C ARG A 105 15.69 20.12 0.17
N GLU A 106 15.19 18.93 0.51
CA GLU A 106 15.77 17.67 0.06
C GLU A 106 15.78 17.55 -1.48
N LEU A 107 14.72 17.96 -2.17
CA LEU A 107 14.65 17.90 -3.64
C LEU A 107 15.65 18.85 -4.30
N THR A 108 15.81 20.07 -3.79
CA THR A 108 16.82 21.01 -4.30
C THR A 108 18.25 20.47 -4.11
N ASP A 109 18.51 19.79 -2.99
CA ASP A 109 19.82 19.19 -2.70
C ASP A 109 20.11 17.98 -3.59
N VAL A 110 19.12 17.10 -3.82
CA VAL A 110 19.32 15.85 -4.58
C VAL A 110 19.23 16.02 -6.09
N ILE A 111 18.58 17.09 -6.57
CA ILE A 111 18.44 17.40 -8.00
C ILE A 111 18.80 18.89 -8.21
N PRO A 112 20.09 19.22 -8.33
CA PRO A 112 20.53 20.60 -8.53
C PRO A 112 19.96 21.18 -9.83
N GLY A 113 19.42 22.40 -9.73
CA GLY A 113 18.81 23.10 -10.87
C GLY A 113 17.39 22.65 -11.21
N LEU A 114 16.76 21.81 -10.36
CA LEU A 114 15.35 21.49 -10.48
C LEU A 114 14.47 22.73 -10.28
N ASP A 115 13.63 23.03 -11.27
CA ASP A 115 12.60 24.05 -11.17
C ASP A 115 11.32 23.47 -10.56
N LEU A 116 10.93 24.00 -9.41
CA LEU A 116 9.69 23.66 -8.71
C LEU A 116 8.74 24.87 -8.64
N THR A 117 9.01 25.91 -9.43
CA THR A 117 8.15 27.10 -9.48
C THR A 117 6.75 26.70 -9.93
N ASN A 118 5.72 27.28 -9.31
CA ASN A 118 4.30 26.98 -9.56
C ASN A 118 3.87 25.53 -9.27
N SER A 119 4.68 24.77 -8.52
CA SER A 119 4.28 23.43 -8.07
C SER A 119 3.35 23.49 -6.87
N GLU A 120 2.42 22.54 -6.83
CA GLU A 120 1.50 22.33 -5.72
C GLU A 120 1.95 21.10 -4.92
N TRP A 121 1.81 21.17 -3.60
CA TRP A 121 2.32 20.15 -2.68
C TRP A 121 1.20 19.62 -1.80
N SER A 122 1.26 18.33 -1.50
CA SER A 122 0.37 17.70 -0.53
C SER A 122 1.07 16.51 0.10
N THR A 123 0.50 15.97 1.16
CA THR A 123 1.01 14.77 1.83
C THR A 123 -0.09 13.76 2.05
N TYR A 124 0.28 12.49 2.25
CA TYR A 124 -0.67 11.48 2.70
C TYR A 124 0.00 10.48 3.63
N ARG A 125 -0.76 9.98 4.59
CA ARG A 125 -0.30 8.97 5.55
C ARG A 125 -0.79 7.59 5.13
N VAL A 126 0.09 6.60 5.23
CA VAL A 126 -0.25 5.21 4.91
C VAL A 126 0.54 4.24 5.79
N ASP A 127 -0.12 3.19 6.26
CA ASP A 127 0.53 2.10 6.96
C ASP A 127 0.97 1.02 5.98
N ARG A 128 2.25 0.66 6.02
CA ARG A 128 2.69 -0.63 5.47
C ARG A 128 2.28 -1.73 6.44
N ALA A 129 1.40 -2.63 6.00
CA ALA A 129 1.04 -3.84 6.74
C ALA A 129 1.93 -5.00 6.26
N GLU A 130 2.75 -5.51 7.17
CA GLU A 130 3.78 -6.50 6.88
C GLU A 130 3.72 -7.60 7.95
N ALA A 131 4.30 -8.77 7.67
CA ALA A 131 4.52 -9.78 8.70
C ALA A 131 5.47 -9.24 9.77
N ARG A 132 5.29 -9.67 11.02
CA ARG A 132 6.11 -9.24 12.14
C ARG A 132 7.53 -9.81 12.00
N ALA A 133 8.52 -8.93 12.06
CA ALA A 133 9.94 -9.30 12.03
C ALA A 133 10.71 -8.57 13.15
N HIS A 134 10.23 -8.68 14.40
CA HIS A 134 10.83 -8.02 15.58
C HIS A 134 11.09 -6.50 15.37
N GLY A 135 10.22 -5.81 14.62
CA GLY A 135 10.36 -4.39 14.30
C GLY A 135 11.24 -4.08 13.07
N ALA A 136 11.94 -5.07 12.52
CA ALA A 136 12.63 -4.95 11.24
C ALA A 136 11.64 -5.05 10.07
N ARG A 137 12.11 -4.66 8.88
CA ARG A 137 11.40 -4.87 7.61
C ARG A 137 11.64 -6.31 7.15
N PRO A 138 10.60 -7.13 6.92
CA PRO A 138 10.78 -8.42 6.24
C PRO A 138 11.34 -8.20 4.83
N ASP A 139 12.16 -9.14 4.35
CA ASP A 139 12.77 -9.08 3.02
C ASP A 139 12.02 -9.90 1.96
N ASP A 140 11.20 -10.86 2.39
CA ASP A 140 10.42 -11.76 1.53
C ASP A 140 8.89 -11.67 1.79
N ALA A 141 8.12 -12.31 0.92
CA ALA A 141 6.70 -12.60 1.13
C ALA A 141 6.52 -13.57 2.31
N PHE A 142 5.38 -13.44 2.99
CA PHE A 142 5.04 -14.25 4.15
C PHE A 142 3.68 -14.92 3.94
N ALA A 143 3.63 -16.22 4.20
CA ALA A 143 2.40 -16.97 4.36
C ALA A 143 2.52 -17.94 5.55
N GLN A 144 1.47 -18.02 6.36
CA GLN A 144 1.36 -18.98 7.46
C GLN A 144 0.00 -19.67 7.41
N ARG A 145 -0.02 -20.98 7.65
CA ARG A 145 -1.25 -21.78 7.75
C ARG A 145 -1.55 -22.14 9.20
N ASP A 146 -2.75 -21.80 9.65
CA ASP A 146 -3.34 -22.19 10.92
C ASP A 146 -4.65 -22.96 10.62
N GLY A 147 -4.60 -24.30 10.66
CA GLY A 147 -5.74 -25.15 10.29
C GLY A 147 -6.13 -25.01 8.82
N ASP A 148 -7.34 -24.54 8.54
CA ASP A 148 -7.88 -24.26 7.21
C ASP A 148 -7.72 -22.79 6.78
N THR A 149 -7.01 -21.98 7.57
CA THR A 149 -6.80 -20.57 7.30
C THR A 149 -5.34 -20.30 6.95
N ILE A 150 -5.10 -19.58 5.85
CA ILE A 150 -3.78 -19.08 5.46
C ILE A 150 -3.79 -17.57 5.65
N THR A 151 -2.84 -17.02 6.40
CA THR A 151 -2.63 -15.57 6.51
C THR A 151 -1.38 -15.16 5.76
N ALA A 152 -1.48 -14.11 4.96
CA ALA A 152 -0.47 -13.75 3.99
C ALA A 152 -0.27 -12.24 3.85
N TRP A 153 0.99 -11.83 3.72
CA TRP A 153 1.40 -10.49 3.30
C TRP A 153 2.52 -10.60 2.27
N PRO A 154 2.46 -9.83 1.16
CA PRO A 154 3.54 -9.87 0.17
C PRO A 154 4.76 -9.09 0.62
N THR A 155 4.67 -8.25 1.67
CA THR A 155 5.70 -7.31 2.15
C THR A 155 6.03 -6.17 1.17
N LYS A 156 6.13 -6.46 -0.13
CA LYS A 156 6.27 -5.50 -1.23
C LYS A 156 5.33 -5.92 -2.36
N LEU A 157 4.78 -4.96 -3.12
CA LEU A 157 3.96 -5.28 -4.29
C LEU A 157 4.70 -6.18 -5.29
N ALA A 158 6.00 -5.97 -5.48
CA ALA A 158 6.85 -6.77 -6.36
C ALA A 158 6.96 -8.26 -5.95
N LEU A 159 6.64 -8.59 -4.70
CA LEU A 159 6.69 -9.96 -4.17
C LEU A 159 5.30 -10.64 -4.19
N ALA A 160 4.28 -10.01 -4.77
CA ALA A 160 2.98 -10.66 -4.96
C ALA A 160 3.07 -11.99 -5.74
N PRO A 161 3.88 -12.14 -6.80
CA PRO A 161 4.06 -13.43 -7.47
C PRO A 161 4.66 -14.50 -6.54
N THR A 162 5.71 -14.16 -5.78
CA THR A 162 6.32 -15.05 -4.79
C THR A 162 5.31 -15.48 -3.72
N LEU A 163 4.48 -14.54 -3.26
CA LEU A 163 3.41 -14.85 -2.31
C LEU A 163 2.40 -15.86 -2.89
N VAL A 164 2.01 -15.69 -4.16
CA VAL A 164 1.11 -16.63 -4.84
C VAL A 164 1.74 -18.02 -4.88
N GLU A 165 3.00 -18.14 -5.27
CA GLU A 165 3.71 -19.43 -5.29
C GLU A 165 3.70 -20.09 -3.91
N GLN A 166 4.05 -19.35 -2.84
CA GLN A 166 4.01 -19.85 -1.47
C GLN A 166 2.61 -20.35 -1.09
N ILE A 167 1.56 -19.55 -1.33
CA ILE A 167 0.17 -19.94 -1.03
C ILE A 167 -0.23 -21.20 -1.81
N MET A 168 0.12 -21.28 -3.10
CA MET A 168 -0.24 -22.42 -3.95
C MET A 168 0.38 -23.73 -3.45
N THR A 169 1.58 -23.70 -2.84
CA THR A 169 2.16 -24.90 -2.20
C THR A 169 1.40 -25.35 -0.95
N MET A 170 0.66 -24.44 -0.32
CA MET A 170 -0.13 -24.71 0.89
C MET A 170 -1.57 -25.13 0.59
N LEU A 171 -2.02 -25.02 -0.66
CA LEU A 171 -3.38 -25.38 -1.07
C LEU A 171 -3.44 -26.82 -1.55
N ASP A 172 -4.56 -27.49 -1.24
CA ASP A 172 -4.83 -28.80 -1.80
C ASP A 172 -5.09 -28.68 -3.33
N PRO A 173 -4.75 -29.70 -4.12
CA PRO A 173 -5.07 -29.72 -5.54
C PRO A 173 -6.56 -29.45 -5.78
N PRO A 174 -6.92 -28.66 -6.81
CA PRO A 174 -8.32 -28.35 -7.10
C PRO A 174 -9.12 -29.63 -7.32
N SER A 175 -10.23 -29.79 -6.58
CA SER A 175 -11.10 -30.95 -6.77
C SER A 175 -12.01 -30.76 -7.99
N ARG A 176 -12.22 -31.83 -8.77
CA ARG A 176 -13.12 -31.84 -9.94
C ARG A 176 -14.60 -31.55 -9.62
N ASN A 177 -14.98 -31.62 -8.34
CA ASN A 177 -16.30 -31.25 -7.83
C ASN A 177 -16.36 -29.75 -7.50
N ALA A 178 -15.86 -28.88 -8.38
CA ALA A 178 -16.04 -27.46 -8.21
C ALA A 178 -17.55 -27.16 -8.26
N ILE A 179 -18.11 -26.76 -7.13
CA ILE A 179 -19.50 -26.30 -7.08
C ILE A 179 -19.53 -25.04 -7.94
N ALA A 180 -20.31 -25.05 -9.02
CA ALA A 180 -20.53 -23.87 -9.83
C ALA A 180 -21.21 -22.82 -8.94
N TYR A 181 -20.44 -21.82 -8.53
CA TYR A 181 -20.92 -20.75 -7.67
C TYR A 181 -21.57 -19.66 -8.52
N ASP A 182 -22.87 -19.76 -8.78
CA ASP A 182 -23.61 -18.83 -9.64
C ASP A 182 -24.03 -17.53 -8.92
N ALA A 183 -23.96 -17.51 -7.58
CA ALA A 183 -24.34 -16.36 -6.75
C ALA A 183 -23.42 -15.14 -6.89
N GLY A 184 -22.24 -15.28 -7.51
CA GLY A 184 -21.33 -14.16 -7.78
C GLY A 184 -21.82 -13.19 -8.86
N ARG A 185 -22.84 -13.53 -9.64
CA ARG A 185 -23.36 -12.66 -10.71
C ARG A 185 -24.28 -11.55 -10.19
N THR A 186 -24.99 -11.79 -9.08
CA THR A 186 -25.97 -10.86 -8.50
C THR A 186 -25.47 -10.12 -7.27
N TRP A 187 -24.29 -10.48 -6.74
CA TRP A 187 -23.70 -9.79 -5.60
C TRP A 187 -22.98 -8.49 -6.01
N PRO A 188 -23.04 -7.43 -5.18
CA PRO A 188 -22.33 -6.18 -5.46
C PRO A 188 -20.82 -6.39 -5.63
N ARG A 189 -20.24 -5.66 -6.57
CA ARG A 189 -18.80 -5.72 -6.87
C ARG A 189 -18.06 -4.61 -6.15
N PRO A 190 -16.85 -4.86 -5.60
CA PRO A 190 -16.03 -3.80 -5.04
C PRO A 190 -15.66 -2.78 -6.14
N THR A 191 -15.60 -1.51 -5.76
CA THR A 191 -15.11 -0.43 -6.64
C THR A 191 -13.58 -0.40 -6.67
N VAL A 192 -13.02 0.27 -7.67
CA VAL A 192 -11.59 0.55 -7.73
C VAL A 192 -11.30 1.78 -6.87
N ALA A 193 -10.27 1.71 -6.03
CA ALA A 193 -9.85 2.82 -5.19
C ALA A 193 -9.33 3.99 -6.04
N ILE A 194 -9.70 5.21 -5.65
CA ILE A 194 -9.15 6.44 -6.24
C ILE A 194 -7.77 6.70 -5.59
N PRO A 195 -6.72 7.05 -6.36
CA PRO A 195 -5.39 7.25 -5.81
C PRO A 195 -5.28 8.49 -4.91
N PRO A 196 -4.24 8.56 -4.05
CA PRO A 196 -4.10 9.66 -3.08
C PRO A 196 -3.94 11.03 -3.73
N TRP A 197 -3.37 11.15 -4.92
CA TRP A 197 -3.21 12.45 -5.61
C TRP A 197 -4.52 13.06 -6.13
N GLU A 198 -5.60 12.28 -6.17
CA GLU A 198 -6.94 12.75 -6.53
C GLU A 198 -7.82 13.05 -5.31
N THR A 199 -7.47 12.50 -4.15
CA THR A 199 -8.29 12.53 -2.93
C THR A 199 -7.68 13.36 -1.81
N SER A 200 -6.35 13.46 -1.76
CA SER A 200 -5.65 14.23 -0.73
C SER A 200 -5.83 15.71 -1.00
N THR A 201 -6.32 16.40 0.02
CA THR A 201 -6.54 17.84 0.05
C THR A 201 -6.22 18.34 1.46
N PRO A 202 -5.76 19.58 1.62
CA PRO A 202 -5.51 20.58 0.58
C PRO A 202 -4.20 20.35 -0.21
N TRP A 203 -4.09 21.06 -1.35
CA TRP A 203 -2.83 21.24 -2.07
C TRP A 203 -2.33 22.65 -1.80
N PHE A 204 -1.07 22.78 -1.40
CA PHE A 204 -0.44 24.05 -1.06
C PHE A 204 0.44 24.54 -2.21
N PRO A 205 0.26 25.78 -2.69
CA PRO A 205 1.31 26.42 -3.47
C PRO A 205 2.50 26.66 -2.54
N VAL A 206 3.71 26.42 -3.06
CA VAL A 206 4.93 26.76 -2.32
C VAL A 206 5.75 27.67 -3.20
N ASP A 207 5.68 28.97 -2.91
CA ASP A 207 6.50 30.00 -3.55
C ASP A 207 7.98 29.77 -3.24
#